data_AF-A0AAD2H314-F1
#
_entry.id   AF-A0AAD2H314-F1
#
_cell.length_a   1.000
_cell.length_b   1.000
_cell.length_c   1.000
_cell.angle_alpha   90.00
_cell.angle_beta   90.00
_cell.angle_gamma   90.00
#
_symmetry.space_group_name_H-M   'P 1'
#
loop_
_entity.id
_entity.type
_entity.pdbx_description
1 polymer ?
#
loop_
_entity_poly.entity_id
_entity_poly.type
_entity_poly.pdbx_seq_one_letter_code
_entity_poly.pdbx_strand_id
1 'polypeptide(L)'
;MAVSDYFWFDDGSLILEIQSKRFKIHRTLLTRHSPYISSLLQNAVPTMAEPQAVVIDASRDTSAEDFEVLLQHLYHDFPVTVETPFPRIAAIVRITSPGQLHFPSLHDVSLRYFASLFPSGPTPFVHPHPLEEALDLATAFEVTSIRKGLYYSLMTSTDFDTGPASSDFVTHSGTESDTQALSAVAESAELPGKVPLDIYRHTLSAKDAQVCMHLMTQFIEYFTPVLFTPPATAHMACTDVFADTWLRLVIEPALGNEGVYKPLETLENIKHIDWAKHGLCEVCVVDKIAEWSEEQHTIWRLMDGWLHA
;
A
#
# COMPACT_ATOMS: atom_id res chain seq x y z
N MET A 1 26.41 16.15 14.66
CA MET A 1 26.14 15.56 13.33
C MET A 1 26.60 14.12 13.34
N ALA A 2 25.73 13.22 12.90
CA ALA A 2 26.01 11.80 12.87
C ALA A 2 26.78 11.44 11.59
N VAL A 3 27.62 10.41 11.67
CA VAL A 3 28.25 9.77 10.52
C VAL A 3 27.49 8.47 10.25
N SER A 4 27.36 8.07 8.98
CA SER A 4 26.82 6.74 8.66
C SER A 4 27.82 5.67 9.10
N ASP A 5 27.37 4.72 9.92
CA ASP A 5 28.19 3.58 10.37
C ASP A 5 28.47 2.57 9.23
N TYR A 6 27.67 2.61 8.15
CA TYR A 6 27.77 1.67 7.03
C TYR A 6 28.45 2.28 5.80
N PHE A 7 28.27 3.60 5.59
CA PHE A 7 28.71 4.28 4.37
C PHE A 7 29.75 5.36 4.67
N TRP A 8 30.88 4.90 5.19
CA TRP A 8 32.07 5.70 5.40
C TRP A 8 33.32 4.97 4.90
N PHE A 9 33.65 5.15 3.62
CA PHE A 9 34.77 4.45 2.99
C PHE A 9 36.08 5.21 3.15
N ASP A 10 37.17 4.50 3.47
CA ASP A 10 38.50 5.10 3.60
C ASP A 10 38.99 5.71 2.28
N ASP A 11 38.68 5.08 1.15
CA ASP A 11 38.96 5.52 -0.21
C ASP A 11 37.86 6.40 -0.85
N GLY A 12 36.82 6.75 -0.08
CA GLY A 12 35.75 7.62 -0.54
C GLY A 12 36.26 9.01 -0.96
N SER A 13 35.81 9.46 -2.14
CA SER A 13 36.25 10.71 -2.78
C SER A 13 35.26 11.88 -2.62
N LEU A 14 34.10 11.63 -2.03
CA LEU A 14 33.02 12.58 -1.84
C LEU A 14 32.44 12.41 -0.43
N ILE A 15 32.28 13.51 0.30
CA ILE A 15 31.50 13.57 1.53
C ILE A 15 30.17 14.25 1.19
N LEU A 16 29.07 13.52 1.30
CA LEU A 16 27.72 14.08 1.19
C LEU A 16 27.12 14.26 2.57
N GLU A 17 26.50 15.41 2.78
CA GLU A 17 25.72 15.73 3.97
C GLU A 17 24.25 15.84 3.57
N ILE A 18 23.43 14.97 4.16
CA ILE A 18 21.98 14.89 3.94
C ILE A 18 21.34 14.95 5.33
N GLN A 19 20.48 15.95 5.53
CA GLN A 19 19.93 16.29 6.84
C GLN A 19 21.05 16.44 7.89
N SER A 20 21.04 15.64 8.96
CA SER A 20 22.04 15.68 10.04
C SER A 20 23.07 14.55 9.97
N LYS A 21 23.17 13.87 8.82
CA LYS A 21 24.00 12.68 8.62
C LYS A 21 25.00 12.88 7.46
N ARG A 22 26.22 12.37 7.66
CA ARG A 22 27.31 12.40 6.67
C ARG A 22 27.66 11.03 6.12
N PHE A 23 27.95 10.99 4.83
CA PHE A 23 28.30 9.81 4.06
C PHE A 23 29.61 10.06 3.32
N LYS A 24 30.59 9.16 3.45
CA LYS A 24 31.85 9.24 2.69
C LYS A 24 31.88 8.12 1.66
N ILE A 25 31.75 8.49 0.38
CA ILE A 25 31.42 7.58 -0.73
C ILE A 25 32.18 7.89 -2.02
N HIS A 26 32.07 6.98 -2.99
CA HIS A 26 32.69 7.11 -4.30
C HIS A 26 31.92 8.10 -5.19
N ARG A 27 32.56 9.22 -5.55
CA ARG A 27 31.97 10.27 -6.40
C ARG A 27 31.39 9.72 -7.70
N THR A 28 32.15 8.87 -8.38
CA THR A 28 31.81 8.34 -9.72
C THR A 28 30.52 7.53 -9.72
N LEU A 29 30.22 6.84 -8.62
CA LEU A 29 29.00 6.05 -8.47
C LEU A 29 27.74 6.92 -8.54
N LEU A 30 27.79 8.11 -7.94
CA LEU A 30 26.65 9.03 -7.97
C LEU A 30 26.61 9.87 -9.23
N THR A 31 27.74 10.48 -9.63
CA THR A 31 27.76 11.41 -10.78
C THR A 31 27.44 10.73 -12.10
N ARG A 32 27.68 9.42 -12.21
CA ARG A 32 27.36 8.65 -13.41
C ARG A 32 25.85 8.52 -13.62
N HIS A 33 25.07 8.47 -12.55
CA HIS A 33 23.65 8.14 -12.60
C HIS A 33 22.73 9.30 -12.19
N SER A 34 23.28 10.33 -11.54
CA SER A 34 22.55 11.53 -11.14
C SER A 34 23.05 12.79 -11.87
N PRO A 35 22.26 13.34 -12.81
CA PRO A 35 22.55 14.63 -13.41
C PRO A 35 22.60 15.76 -12.38
N TYR A 36 21.73 15.70 -11.36
CA TYR A 36 21.71 16.70 -10.28
C TYR A 36 23.04 16.73 -9.52
N ILE A 37 23.51 15.58 -9.05
CA ILE A 37 24.78 15.48 -8.31
C ILE A 37 25.95 15.82 -9.23
N SER A 38 25.91 15.40 -10.50
CA SER A 38 26.93 15.79 -11.48
C SER A 38 27.06 17.32 -11.61
N SER A 39 25.94 18.03 -11.80
CA SER A 39 25.92 19.49 -11.89
C SER A 39 26.31 20.17 -10.57
N LEU A 40 25.84 19.65 -9.43
CA LEU A 40 26.18 20.16 -8.11
C LEU A 40 27.68 20.14 -7.86
N LEU A 41 28.36 19.06 -8.24
CA LEU A 41 29.81 18.90 -8.06
C LEU A 41 30.65 19.65 -9.09
N GLN A 42 30.13 19.94 -10.28
CA GLN A 42 30.82 20.78 -11.27
C GLN A 42 30.93 22.24 -10.80
N ASN A 43 29.95 22.72 -10.05
CA ASN A 43 29.91 24.09 -9.54
C ASN A 43 30.74 24.29 -8.26
N ALA A 44 31.17 23.21 -7.62
CA ALA A 44 31.96 23.28 -6.41
C ALA A 44 33.47 23.34 -6.72
N VAL A 45 34.17 24.29 -6.09
CA VAL A 45 35.59 24.56 -6.33
C VAL A 45 36.43 23.34 -5.89
N PRO A 46 37.19 22.69 -6.79
CA PRO A 46 37.98 21.53 -6.43
C PRO A 46 39.15 21.97 -5.52
N THR A 47 39.19 21.42 -4.31
CA THR A 47 40.35 21.56 -3.41
C THR A 47 41.19 20.28 -3.54
N MET A 48 42.48 20.40 -3.89
CA MET A 48 43.30 19.23 -4.27
C MET A 48 43.70 18.29 -3.11
N ALA A 49 43.37 18.61 -1.86
CA ALA A 49 43.91 17.92 -0.69
C ALA A 49 42.87 17.19 0.17
N GLU A 50 41.57 17.41 -0.03
CA GLU A 50 40.52 16.83 0.82
C GLU A 50 39.35 16.31 -0.01
N PRO A 51 38.66 15.23 0.43
CA PRO A 51 37.44 14.79 -0.22
C PRO A 51 36.44 15.94 -0.28
N GLN A 52 35.85 16.12 -1.47
CA GLN A 52 34.92 17.22 -1.71
C GLN A 52 33.71 17.05 -0.78
N ALA A 53 33.43 18.02 0.07
CA ALA A 53 32.27 18.00 0.97
C ALA A 53 31.13 18.81 0.36
N VAL A 54 29.94 18.22 0.24
CA VAL A 54 28.76 18.86 -0.34
C VAL A 54 27.53 18.58 0.50
N VAL A 55 26.77 19.63 0.75
CA VAL A 55 25.49 19.57 1.46
C VAL A 55 24.38 19.53 0.42
N ILE A 56 23.48 18.56 0.53
CA ILE A 56 22.27 18.52 -0.30
C ILE A 56 21.31 19.59 0.20
N ASP A 57 20.73 20.35 -0.72
CA ASP A 57 19.82 21.44 -0.41
C ASP A 57 18.60 20.93 0.39
N ALA A 58 18.37 21.54 1.56
CA ALA A 58 17.26 21.22 2.45
C ALA A 58 15.89 21.41 1.76
N SER A 59 15.81 22.28 0.73
CA SER A 59 14.58 22.47 -0.05
C SER A 59 14.11 21.23 -0.82
N ARG A 60 14.99 20.23 -1.00
CA ARG A 60 14.72 18.99 -1.73
C ARG A 60 14.17 17.87 -0.85
N ASP A 61 13.99 18.11 0.45
CA ASP A 61 13.40 17.16 1.40
C ASP A 61 13.99 15.73 1.32
N THR A 62 15.31 15.66 1.16
CA THR A 62 16.02 14.39 0.96
C THR A 62 16.23 13.71 2.30
N SER A 63 15.68 12.51 2.49
CA SER A 63 15.87 11.70 3.70
C SER A 63 17.24 11.01 3.70
N ALA A 64 17.90 10.99 4.86
CA ALA A 64 19.14 10.25 5.06
C ALA A 64 18.90 8.73 5.01
N GLU A 65 17.75 8.26 5.49
CA GLU A 65 17.33 6.85 5.47
C GLU A 65 17.07 6.37 4.04
N ASP A 66 16.31 7.13 3.25
CA ASP A 66 16.07 6.79 1.84
C ASP A 66 17.39 6.80 1.05
N PHE A 67 18.32 7.70 1.40
CA PHE A 67 19.65 7.71 0.81
C PHE A 67 20.48 6.47 1.16
N GLU A 68 20.40 5.95 2.39
CA GLU A 68 21.05 4.68 2.73
C GLU A 68 20.50 3.51 1.92
N VAL A 69 19.18 3.46 1.71
CA VAL A 69 18.55 2.46 0.85
C VAL A 69 19.08 2.55 -0.59
N LEU A 70 19.24 3.76 -1.12
CA LEU A 70 19.86 3.98 -2.44
C LEU A 70 21.31 3.48 -2.47
N LEU A 71 22.12 3.81 -1.46
CA LEU A 71 23.52 3.37 -1.41
C LEU A 71 23.64 1.85 -1.37
N GLN A 72 22.85 1.18 -0.53
CA GLN A 72 22.79 -0.29 -0.49
C GLN A 72 22.43 -0.90 -1.86
N HIS A 73 21.58 -0.23 -2.64
CA HIS A 73 21.28 -0.65 -4.00
C HIS A 73 22.48 -0.44 -4.95
N LEU A 74 23.10 0.74 -4.92
CA LEU A 74 24.20 1.11 -5.83
C LEU A 74 25.50 0.32 -5.57
N TYR A 75 25.76 -0.05 -4.31
CA TYR A 75 26.89 -0.90 -3.93
C TYR A 75 26.57 -2.41 -4.05
N HIS A 76 25.38 -2.76 -4.53
CA HIS A 76 24.91 -4.14 -4.71
C HIS A 76 24.79 -4.97 -3.42
N ASP A 77 24.76 -4.32 -2.26
CA ASP A 77 24.49 -4.99 -0.98
C ASP A 77 23.06 -5.53 -0.95
N PHE A 78 22.12 -4.81 -1.57
CA PHE A 78 20.72 -5.23 -1.67
C PHE A 78 20.09 -4.71 -2.98
N PRO A 79 20.15 -5.50 -4.07
CA PRO A 79 19.58 -5.10 -5.35
C PRO A 79 18.05 -5.02 -5.30
N VAL A 80 17.47 -4.15 -6.14
CA VAL A 80 16.01 -4.09 -6.31
C VAL A 80 15.59 -5.25 -7.21
N THR A 81 14.85 -6.20 -6.63
CA THR A 81 14.27 -7.37 -7.29
C THR A 81 12.75 -7.40 -7.11
N VAL A 82 12.08 -8.36 -7.76
CA VAL A 82 10.62 -8.58 -7.64
C VAL A 82 10.15 -9.01 -6.24
N GLU A 83 11.08 -9.35 -5.35
CA GLU A 83 10.80 -9.72 -3.95
C GLU A 83 11.06 -8.55 -2.99
N THR A 84 11.42 -7.38 -3.50
CA THR A 84 11.79 -6.24 -2.65
C THR A 84 10.56 -5.71 -1.89
N PRO A 85 10.62 -5.60 -0.56
CA PRO A 85 9.51 -5.10 0.22
C PRO A 85 9.13 -3.65 -0.13
N PHE A 86 7.83 -3.34 -0.01
CA PHE A 86 7.28 -2.02 -0.33
C PHE A 86 8.05 -0.84 0.30
N PRO A 87 8.39 -0.82 1.61
CA PRO A 87 9.08 0.32 2.21
C PRO A 87 10.41 0.67 1.53
N ARG A 88 11.11 -0.35 1.03
CA ARG A 88 12.38 -0.16 0.33
C ARG A 88 12.17 0.43 -1.07
N ILE A 89 11.14 -0.02 -1.77
CA ILE A 89 10.78 0.54 -3.08
C ILE A 89 10.27 1.97 -2.95
N ALA A 90 9.47 2.26 -1.94
CA ALA A 90 9.01 3.59 -1.61
C ALA A 90 10.20 4.56 -1.41
N ALA A 91 11.19 4.14 -0.61
CA ALA A 91 12.43 4.87 -0.40
C ALA A 91 13.20 5.14 -1.70
N ILE A 92 13.39 4.11 -2.54
CA ILE A 92 14.06 4.29 -3.84
C ILE A 92 13.27 5.24 -4.75
N VAL A 93 11.94 5.09 -4.85
CA VAL A 93 11.10 5.96 -5.69
C VAL A 93 11.25 7.43 -5.28
N ARG A 94 11.20 7.75 -3.99
CA ARG A 94 11.39 9.12 -3.49
C ARG A 94 12.78 9.67 -3.82
N ILE A 95 13.83 8.97 -3.39
CA ILE A 95 15.22 9.47 -3.48
C ILE A 95 15.73 9.63 -4.90
N THR A 96 15.26 8.79 -5.82
CA THR A 96 15.66 8.86 -7.22
C THR A 96 14.84 9.87 -8.03
N SER A 97 13.78 10.43 -7.45
CA SER A 97 12.87 11.34 -8.17
C SER A 97 13.57 12.63 -8.65
N PRO A 98 13.02 13.31 -9.67
CA PRO A 98 13.54 14.60 -10.15
C PRO A 98 13.61 15.69 -9.07
N GLY A 99 12.70 15.65 -8.09
CA GLY A 99 12.67 16.58 -6.96
C GLY A 99 13.79 16.37 -5.94
N GLN A 100 14.27 15.13 -5.80
CA GLN A 100 15.33 14.76 -4.84
C GLN A 100 16.67 14.60 -5.55
N LEU A 101 17.29 13.41 -5.57
CA LEU A 101 18.63 13.24 -6.12
C LEU A 101 18.65 12.97 -7.62
N HIS A 102 17.49 12.80 -8.27
CA HIS A 102 17.33 12.67 -9.72
C HIS A 102 18.22 11.59 -10.33
N PHE A 103 17.81 10.33 -10.23
CA PHE A 103 18.41 9.16 -10.88
C PHE A 103 17.41 8.58 -11.90
N PRO A 104 17.32 9.13 -13.13
CA PRO A 104 16.18 8.88 -14.03
C PRO A 104 15.92 7.40 -14.32
N SER A 105 16.96 6.66 -14.73
CA SER A 105 16.81 5.26 -15.12
C SER A 105 16.38 4.37 -13.95
N LEU A 106 16.89 4.64 -12.75
CA LEU A 106 16.52 3.89 -11.55
C LEU A 106 15.11 4.27 -11.08
N HIS A 107 14.75 5.55 -11.18
CA HIS A 107 13.41 6.04 -10.86
C HIS A 107 12.35 5.40 -11.75
N ASP A 108 12.56 5.35 -13.07
CA ASP A 108 11.62 4.75 -14.02
C ASP A 108 11.43 3.24 -13.79
N VAL A 109 12.51 2.52 -13.45
CA VAL A 109 12.43 1.10 -13.10
C VAL A 109 11.68 0.90 -11.79
N SER A 110 11.99 1.72 -10.78
CA SER A 110 11.41 1.61 -9.45
C SER A 110 9.93 2.00 -9.43
N LEU A 111 9.53 3.01 -10.21
CA LEU A 111 8.12 3.38 -10.39
C LEU A 111 7.31 2.29 -11.08
N ARG A 112 7.86 1.64 -12.10
CA ARG A 112 7.18 0.49 -12.75
C ARG A 112 7.01 -0.66 -11.78
N TYR A 113 8.03 -0.95 -10.99
CA TYR A 113 7.94 -2.01 -10.00
C TYR A 113 6.99 -1.65 -8.86
N PHE A 114 7.06 -0.42 -8.34
CA PHE A 114 6.08 0.14 -7.40
C PHE A 114 4.65 -0.06 -7.92
N ALA A 115 4.35 0.33 -9.16
CA ALA A 115 3.03 0.13 -9.75
C ALA A 115 2.62 -1.36 -9.82
N SER A 116 3.55 -2.28 -10.04
CA SER A 116 3.24 -3.72 -10.07
C SER A 116 2.93 -4.32 -8.69
N LEU A 117 3.29 -3.65 -7.59
CA LEU A 117 2.95 -4.09 -6.24
C LEU A 117 1.48 -3.88 -5.88
N PHE A 118 0.77 -3.04 -6.64
CA PHE A 118 -0.61 -2.63 -6.35
C PHE A 118 -1.53 -3.03 -7.50
N PRO A 119 -1.90 -4.32 -7.61
CA PRO A 119 -2.88 -4.78 -8.59
C PRO A 119 -4.20 -4.03 -8.46
N SER A 120 -4.89 -3.84 -9.56
CA SER A 120 -6.09 -3.02 -9.64
C SER A 120 -7.05 -3.66 -10.65
N GLY A 121 -8.32 -3.82 -10.29
CA GLY A 121 -9.28 -4.49 -11.16
C GLY A 121 -10.57 -4.90 -10.45
N PRO A 122 -11.50 -5.54 -11.17
CA PRO A 122 -12.78 -5.99 -10.61
C PRO A 122 -12.66 -7.27 -9.78
N THR A 123 -11.52 -7.96 -9.82
CA THR A 123 -11.27 -9.14 -8.99
C THR A 123 -10.69 -8.74 -7.65
N PRO A 124 -10.95 -9.46 -6.54
CA PRO A 124 -10.31 -9.19 -5.27
C PRO A 124 -8.78 -9.19 -5.35
N PHE A 125 -8.15 -8.34 -4.56
CA PHE A 125 -6.69 -8.22 -4.48
C PHE A 125 -6.25 -7.86 -3.07
N VAL A 126 -4.96 -8.08 -2.79
CA VAL A 126 -4.32 -7.68 -1.53
C VAL A 126 -3.14 -6.77 -1.85
N HIS A 127 -3.02 -5.69 -1.09
CA HIS A 127 -1.94 -4.72 -1.24
C HIS A 127 -0.97 -4.77 -0.06
N PRO A 128 0.31 -4.48 -0.28
CA PRO A 128 1.25 -4.27 0.82
C PRO A 128 0.92 -2.97 1.57
N HIS A 129 1.13 -2.98 2.88
CA HIS A 129 0.99 -1.81 3.76
C HIS A 129 2.33 -1.07 3.95
N PRO A 130 2.33 0.22 4.32
CA PRO A 130 1.15 1.09 4.53
C PRO A 130 0.53 1.63 3.22
N LEU A 131 -0.79 1.69 3.16
CA LEU A 131 -1.54 2.07 1.94
C LEU A 131 -1.58 3.58 1.72
N GLU A 132 -1.52 4.35 2.81
CA GLU A 132 -1.53 5.80 2.83
C GLU A 132 -0.26 6.34 2.15
N GLU A 133 0.89 5.77 2.49
CA GLU A 133 2.17 6.07 1.84
C GLU A 133 2.13 5.70 0.35
N ALA A 134 1.55 4.56 0.00
CA ALA A 134 1.41 4.15 -1.39
C ALA A 134 0.53 5.13 -2.18
N LEU A 135 -0.57 5.61 -1.59
CA LEU A 135 -1.44 6.61 -2.23
C LEU A 135 -0.75 7.98 -2.37
N ASP A 136 0.00 8.40 -1.36
CA ASP A 136 0.81 9.63 -1.39
C ASP A 136 1.82 9.57 -2.53
N LEU A 137 2.57 8.47 -2.65
CA LEU A 137 3.54 8.26 -3.73
C LEU A 137 2.88 8.19 -5.10
N ALA A 138 1.77 7.47 -5.22
CA ALA A 138 1.02 7.38 -6.48
C ALA A 138 0.50 8.75 -6.92
N THR A 139 0.12 9.61 -5.97
CA THR A 139 -0.32 10.98 -6.26
C THR A 139 0.86 11.89 -6.61
N ALA A 140 1.93 11.86 -5.81
CA ALA A 140 3.12 12.68 -6.00
C ALA A 140 3.83 12.41 -7.34
N PHE A 141 3.79 11.16 -7.82
CA PHE A 141 4.43 10.74 -9.07
C PHE A 141 3.44 10.39 -10.19
N GLU A 142 2.18 10.82 -10.07
CA GLU A 142 1.14 10.69 -11.09
C GLU A 142 0.92 9.25 -11.61
N VAL A 143 1.08 8.25 -10.74
CA VAL A 143 0.87 6.82 -11.05
C VAL A 143 -0.62 6.49 -10.99
N THR A 144 -1.37 6.95 -11.99
CA THR A 144 -2.85 6.86 -12.00
C THR A 144 -3.41 5.45 -12.06
N SER A 145 -2.68 4.49 -12.64
CA SER A 145 -3.15 3.11 -12.85
C SER A 145 -3.47 2.34 -11.57
N ILE A 146 -2.82 2.70 -10.46
CA ILE A 146 -2.98 2.00 -9.17
C ILE A 146 -3.86 2.75 -8.18
N ARG A 147 -4.15 4.05 -8.41
CA ARG A 147 -4.86 4.90 -7.44
C ARG A 147 -6.25 4.37 -7.10
N LYS A 148 -6.98 3.89 -8.11
CA LYS A 148 -8.32 3.31 -7.92
C LYS A 148 -8.30 2.10 -6.99
N GLY A 149 -7.34 1.19 -7.20
CA GLY A 149 -7.13 0.03 -6.33
C GLY A 149 -6.72 0.45 -4.93
N LEU A 150 -5.85 1.45 -4.80
CA LEU A 150 -5.43 1.97 -3.49
C LEU A 150 -6.60 2.58 -2.70
N TYR A 151 -7.45 3.39 -3.33
CA TYR A 151 -8.66 3.91 -2.69
C TYR A 151 -9.63 2.79 -2.29
N TYR A 152 -9.78 1.76 -3.14
CA TYR A 152 -10.55 0.58 -2.79
C TYR A 152 -10.00 -0.10 -1.54
N SER A 153 -8.71 -0.44 -1.53
CA SER A 153 -8.04 -1.10 -0.40
C SER A 153 -8.09 -0.28 0.87
N LEU A 154 -7.86 1.04 0.81
CA LEU A 154 -8.01 1.92 1.97
C LEU A 154 -9.44 1.82 2.50
N MET A 155 -10.43 1.97 1.62
CA MET A 155 -11.82 1.91 2.00
C MET A 155 -12.23 0.56 2.64
N THR A 156 -11.63 -0.55 2.20
CA THR A 156 -11.95 -1.89 2.70
C THR A 156 -11.10 -2.39 3.87
N SER A 157 -9.94 -1.79 4.15
CA SER A 157 -8.97 -2.31 5.12
C SER A 157 -8.70 -1.42 6.33
N THR A 158 -8.98 -0.12 6.25
CA THR A 158 -8.83 0.79 7.39
C THR A 158 -10.16 1.07 8.05
N ASP A 159 -10.23 0.84 9.36
CA ASP A 159 -11.29 1.42 10.19
C ASP A 159 -11.17 2.94 10.11
N PHE A 160 -12.05 3.59 9.34
CA PHE A 160 -12.15 5.04 9.35
C PHE A 160 -12.74 5.45 10.69
N ASP A 161 -11.88 5.77 11.65
CA ASP A 161 -12.27 6.50 12.85
C ASP A 161 -12.78 7.89 12.41
N THR A 162 -14.08 7.97 12.12
CA THR A 162 -14.81 9.21 11.85
C THR A 162 -15.20 9.93 13.14
N GLY A 163 -14.31 9.88 14.14
CA GLY A 163 -14.47 10.62 15.37
C GLY A 163 -14.04 12.08 15.17
N PRO A 164 -14.90 13.09 15.39
CA PRO A 164 -14.39 14.42 15.65
C PRO A 164 -13.60 14.36 16.96
N ALA A 165 -12.46 15.04 17.00
CA ALA A 165 -11.77 15.34 18.25
C ALA A 165 -12.75 16.07 19.19
N SER A 166 -13.38 15.36 20.13
CA SER A 166 -13.96 15.83 21.40
C SER A 166 -14.65 14.69 22.17
N SER A 167 -14.06 14.34 23.31
CA SER A 167 -14.73 14.27 24.62
C SER A 167 -15.81 13.19 24.87
N ASP A 168 -15.44 12.30 25.79
CA ASP A 168 -16.26 11.68 26.85
C ASP A 168 -17.29 10.61 26.46
N PHE A 169 -16.84 9.34 26.51
CA PHE A 169 -17.70 8.27 27.00
C PHE A 169 -16.96 7.33 27.96
N VAL A 170 -17.19 7.62 29.25
CA VAL A 170 -17.11 6.81 30.47
C VAL A 170 -16.58 5.38 30.32
N THR A 171 -15.39 5.16 30.89
CA THR A 171 -14.89 3.85 31.30
C THR A 171 -15.75 3.30 32.43
N HIS A 172 -16.45 2.18 32.18
CA HIS A 172 -16.89 1.30 33.25
C HIS A 172 -15.87 0.18 33.47
N SER A 173 -15.22 0.29 34.62
CA SER A 173 -14.37 -0.69 35.27
C SER A 173 -15.09 -2.01 35.58
N GLY A 174 -14.39 -3.13 35.45
CA GLY A 174 -14.91 -4.46 35.80
C GLY A 174 -13.93 -5.62 35.61
N THR A 175 -12.92 -5.68 36.51
CA THR A 175 -12.31 -6.88 37.12
C THR A 175 -11.73 -8.03 36.27
N GLU A 176 -10.38 -8.08 36.29
CA GLU A 176 -9.48 -9.23 36.56
C GLU A 176 -10.04 -10.68 36.48
N SER A 177 -9.37 -11.52 35.67
CA SER A 177 -8.87 -12.81 36.17
C SER A 177 -7.75 -13.37 35.29
N ASP A 178 -6.68 -13.74 35.98
CA ASP A 178 -5.46 -14.43 35.59
C ASP A 178 -5.61 -15.60 34.60
N THR A 179 -4.66 -15.68 33.65
CA THR A 179 -3.91 -16.93 33.42
C THR A 179 -2.57 -16.64 32.74
N GLN A 180 -1.49 -16.72 33.52
CA GLN A 180 -0.12 -16.69 33.03
C GLN A 180 0.32 -18.06 32.49
N ALA A 181 1.01 -17.99 31.35
CA ALA A 181 2.22 -18.69 30.97
C ALA A 181 2.23 -20.23 30.88
N LEU A 182 2.56 -20.74 29.68
CA LEU A 182 3.68 -21.67 29.49
C LEU A 182 4.30 -21.49 28.09
N SER A 183 5.63 -21.33 28.12
CA SER A 183 6.58 -21.07 27.05
C SER A 183 6.85 -22.29 26.16
N ALA A 184 7.15 -22.05 24.87
CA ALA A 184 8.12 -22.86 24.13
C ALA A 184 8.87 -22.01 23.10
N VAL A 185 10.01 -21.50 23.57
CA VAL A 185 11.27 -21.14 22.90
C VAL A 185 11.37 -21.55 21.41
N ALA A 186 11.42 -20.56 20.53
CA ALA A 186 12.00 -20.68 19.19
C ALA A 186 12.98 -19.52 19.01
N GLU A 187 14.23 -19.81 19.37
CA GLU A 187 15.42 -18.99 19.16
C GLU A 187 15.60 -18.75 17.65
N SER A 188 15.23 -17.54 17.20
CA SER A 188 15.40 -17.11 15.81
C SER A 188 16.47 -16.03 15.78
N ALA A 189 17.58 -16.36 15.13
CA ALA A 189 18.72 -15.48 14.90
C ALA A 189 18.29 -14.12 14.35
N GLU A 190 18.78 -13.05 14.99
CA GLU A 190 18.52 -11.67 14.59
C GLU A 190 19.27 -11.33 13.28
N LEU A 191 18.51 -11.08 12.22
CA LEU A 191 19.00 -10.43 10.99
C LEU A 191 19.26 -8.93 11.27
N PRO A 192 20.39 -8.36 10.85
CA PRO A 192 20.62 -6.92 10.91
C PRO A 192 19.73 -6.24 9.87
N GLY A 193 18.74 -5.47 10.32
CA GLY A 193 17.83 -4.74 9.40
C GLY A 193 16.40 -4.49 9.87
N LYS A 194 16.04 -4.77 11.13
CA LYS A 194 14.74 -4.31 11.67
C LYS A 194 14.78 -2.80 11.93
N VAL A 195 14.49 -2.02 10.88
CA VAL A 195 14.07 -0.63 11.05
C VAL A 195 12.74 -0.65 11.81
N PRO A 196 12.58 0.11 12.91
CA PRO A 196 11.32 0.18 13.63
C PRO A 196 10.20 0.67 12.70
N LEU A 197 9.16 -0.16 12.54
CA LEU A 197 7.98 0.11 11.71
C LEU A 197 7.09 1.26 12.22
N ASP A 198 7.36 1.80 13.41
CA ASP A 198 6.51 2.79 14.09
C ASP A 198 6.74 4.26 13.64
N ILE A 199 7.67 4.53 12.72
CA ILE A 199 8.05 5.91 12.35
C ILE A 199 7.18 6.51 11.23
N TYR A 200 6.41 5.69 10.52
CA TYR A 200 5.63 6.13 9.34
C TYR A 200 4.13 5.98 9.58
N ARG A 201 3.57 6.68 10.58
CA ARG A 201 2.12 6.92 10.61
C ARG A 201 1.77 7.96 9.56
N HIS A 202 1.75 7.54 8.29
CA HIS A 202 1.17 8.34 7.22
C HIS A 202 -0.33 8.44 7.47
N THR A 203 -0.78 9.62 7.86
CA THR A 203 -2.20 9.92 7.99
C THR A 203 -2.69 10.37 6.62
N LEU A 204 -3.79 9.80 6.13
CA LEU A 204 -4.41 10.24 4.89
C LEU A 204 -4.62 11.76 4.87
N SER A 205 -4.41 12.37 3.72
CA SER A 205 -4.77 13.77 3.53
C SER A 205 -6.27 13.97 3.78
N ALA A 206 -6.69 15.15 4.25
CA ALA A 206 -8.11 15.45 4.45
C ALA A 206 -8.94 15.27 3.18
N LYS A 207 -8.33 15.52 2.01
CA LYS A 207 -8.95 15.30 0.70
C LYS A 207 -9.14 13.80 0.42
N ASP A 208 -8.12 12.99 0.65
CA ASP A 208 -8.20 11.55 0.39
C ASP A 208 -9.12 10.84 1.38
N ALA A 209 -9.15 11.30 2.63
CA ALA A 209 -10.13 10.84 3.62
C ALA A 209 -11.57 11.14 3.18
N GLN A 210 -11.84 12.34 2.65
CA GLN A 210 -13.16 12.68 2.09
C GLN A 210 -13.52 11.78 0.89
N VAL A 211 -12.57 11.50 -0.01
CA VAL A 211 -12.79 10.58 -1.13
C VAL A 211 -13.13 9.19 -0.63
N CYS A 212 -12.40 8.66 0.37
CA CYS A 212 -12.69 7.35 0.94
C CYS A 212 -14.07 7.29 1.61
N MET A 213 -14.46 8.32 2.37
CA MET A 213 -15.78 8.41 2.98
C MET A 213 -16.91 8.48 1.94
N HIS A 214 -16.71 9.24 0.86
CA HIS A 214 -17.66 9.31 -0.24
C HIS A 214 -17.81 7.96 -0.93
N LEU A 215 -16.70 7.31 -1.28
CA LEU A 215 -16.69 5.97 -1.87
C LEU A 215 -17.44 4.97 -0.98
N MET A 216 -17.10 4.93 0.31
CA MET A 216 -17.76 4.04 1.27
C MET A 216 -19.28 4.22 1.25
N THR A 217 -19.75 5.47 1.24
CA THR A 217 -21.19 5.78 1.15
C THR A 217 -21.79 5.23 -0.15
N GLN A 218 -21.15 5.49 -1.30
CA GLN A 218 -21.64 5.02 -2.60
C GLN A 218 -21.67 3.49 -2.70
N PHE A 219 -20.66 2.81 -2.14
CA PHE A 219 -20.63 1.35 -2.08
C PHE A 219 -21.77 0.79 -1.23
N ILE A 220 -22.02 1.35 -0.05
CA ILE A 220 -23.14 0.91 0.79
C ILE A 220 -24.47 1.11 0.06
N GLU A 221 -24.69 2.29 -0.51
CA GLU A 221 -25.93 2.63 -1.23
C GLU A 221 -26.20 1.67 -2.39
N TYR A 222 -25.15 1.34 -3.16
CA TYR A 222 -25.26 0.47 -4.32
C TYR A 222 -25.33 -1.02 -3.95
N PHE A 223 -24.46 -1.49 -3.06
CA PHE A 223 -24.25 -2.92 -2.83
C PHE A 223 -25.19 -3.51 -1.78
N THR A 224 -25.72 -2.71 -0.85
CA THR A 224 -26.68 -3.22 0.15
C THR A 224 -27.90 -3.88 -0.52
N PRO A 225 -28.59 -3.26 -1.50
CA PRO A 225 -29.68 -3.94 -2.20
C PRO A 225 -29.25 -5.25 -2.89
N VAL A 226 -28.05 -5.29 -3.47
CA VAL A 226 -27.49 -6.48 -4.13
C VAL A 226 -27.27 -7.60 -3.13
N LEU A 227 -26.73 -7.29 -1.95
CA LEU A 227 -26.40 -8.27 -0.91
C LEU A 227 -27.65 -8.79 -0.19
N PHE A 228 -28.62 -7.93 0.12
CA PHE A 228 -29.79 -8.29 0.94
C PHE A 228 -31.00 -8.78 0.15
N THR A 229 -30.90 -8.85 -1.19
CA THR A 229 -31.97 -9.39 -2.05
C THR A 229 -31.54 -10.73 -2.62
N PRO A 230 -32.20 -11.85 -2.25
CA PRO A 230 -31.93 -13.14 -2.87
C PRO A 230 -32.15 -13.06 -4.39
N PRO A 231 -31.22 -13.58 -5.21
CA PRO A 231 -31.33 -13.47 -6.65
C PRO A 231 -32.39 -14.42 -7.20
N ALA A 232 -33.09 -13.99 -8.26
CA ALA A 232 -33.98 -14.86 -9.02
C ALA A 232 -33.21 -15.64 -10.09
N THR A 233 -33.70 -16.83 -10.45
CA THR A 233 -33.15 -17.65 -11.54
C THR A 233 -34.22 -17.98 -12.59
N ALA A 234 -33.80 -18.55 -13.72
CA ALA A 234 -34.72 -19.03 -14.76
C ALA A 234 -35.60 -20.21 -14.30
N HIS A 235 -35.19 -20.95 -13.26
CA HIS A 235 -35.93 -22.10 -12.74
C HIS A 235 -36.50 -21.78 -11.35
N MET A 236 -37.82 -21.83 -11.20
CA MET A 236 -38.47 -21.50 -9.92
C MET A 236 -37.94 -22.29 -8.73
N ALA A 237 -37.69 -23.60 -8.90
CA ALA A 237 -37.12 -24.43 -7.84
C ALA A 237 -35.72 -23.95 -7.38
N CYS A 238 -34.90 -23.40 -8.28
CA CYS A 238 -33.59 -22.83 -7.91
C CYS A 238 -33.74 -21.46 -7.23
N THR A 239 -34.74 -20.67 -7.63
CA THR A 239 -35.10 -19.42 -6.94
C THR A 239 -35.53 -19.68 -5.49
N ASP A 240 -36.32 -20.72 -5.25
CA ASP A 240 -36.74 -21.11 -3.91
C ASP A 240 -35.53 -21.50 -3.03
N VAL A 241 -34.54 -22.21 -3.60
CA VAL A 241 -33.29 -22.53 -2.88
C VAL A 241 -32.55 -21.26 -2.47
N PHE A 242 -32.42 -20.26 -3.35
CA PHE A 242 -31.82 -18.99 -2.95
C PHE A 242 -32.64 -18.34 -1.83
N ALA A 243 -33.96 -18.21 -1.98
CA ALA A 243 -34.81 -17.61 -0.95
C ALA A 243 -34.64 -18.27 0.43
N ASP A 244 -34.54 -19.60 0.47
CA ASP A 244 -34.40 -20.37 1.71
C ASP A 244 -33.00 -20.33 2.33
N THR A 245 -31.95 -20.19 1.51
CA THR A 245 -30.55 -20.36 1.97
C THR A 245 -29.73 -19.09 2.00
N TRP A 246 -30.16 -18.02 1.31
CA TRP A 246 -29.39 -16.78 1.11
C TRP A 246 -29.00 -16.11 2.42
N LEU A 247 -29.92 -16.02 3.38
CA LEU A 247 -29.64 -15.41 4.68
C LEU A 247 -28.45 -16.08 5.37
N ARG A 248 -28.47 -17.41 5.46
CA ARG A 248 -27.45 -18.20 6.18
C ARG A 248 -26.14 -18.33 5.40
N LEU A 249 -26.20 -18.46 4.08
CA LEU A 249 -25.02 -18.74 3.26
C LEU A 249 -24.32 -17.49 2.75
N VAL A 250 -25.03 -16.36 2.67
CA VAL A 250 -24.49 -15.12 2.08
C VAL A 250 -24.54 -13.96 3.07
N ILE A 251 -25.72 -13.62 3.60
CA ILE A 251 -25.86 -12.43 4.45
C ILE A 251 -25.13 -12.59 5.78
N GLU A 252 -25.35 -13.68 6.51
CA GLU A 252 -24.70 -13.92 7.81
C GLU A 252 -23.17 -13.92 7.71
N PRO A 253 -22.52 -14.63 6.76
CA PRO A 253 -21.09 -14.55 6.55
C PRO A 253 -20.61 -13.14 6.18
N ALA A 254 -21.34 -12.44 5.30
CA ALA A 254 -20.99 -11.08 4.89
C ALA A 254 -21.06 -10.09 6.06
N LEU A 255 -22.00 -10.24 6.99
CA LEU A 255 -22.05 -9.43 8.20
C LEU A 255 -20.88 -9.76 9.15
N GLY A 256 -20.49 -11.03 9.24
CA GLY A 256 -19.42 -11.49 10.12
C GLY A 256 -18.00 -11.09 9.68
N ASN A 257 -17.80 -10.76 8.39
CA ASN A 257 -16.49 -10.39 7.83
C ASN A 257 -16.45 -9.00 7.18
N GLU A 258 -17.44 -8.15 7.50
CA GLU A 258 -17.60 -6.80 6.93
C GLU A 258 -17.77 -6.79 5.40
N GLY A 259 -18.28 -7.88 4.83
CA GLY A 259 -18.57 -8.06 3.41
C GLY A 259 -19.45 -6.97 2.80
N VAL A 260 -20.29 -6.30 3.60
CA VAL A 260 -21.11 -5.15 3.17
C VAL A 260 -20.24 -4.04 2.56
N TYR A 261 -19.04 -3.83 3.08
CA TYR A 261 -18.09 -2.83 2.58
C TYR A 261 -17.08 -3.40 1.60
N LYS A 262 -17.08 -4.73 1.39
CA LYS A 262 -16.11 -5.46 0.58
C LYS A 262 -16.84 -6.15 -0.58
N PRO A 263 -17.42 -5.40 -1.53
CA PRO A 263 -18.30 -5.97 -2.55
C PRO A 263 -17.58 -6.94 -3.49
N LEU A 264 -16.32 -6.66 -3.85
CA LEU A 264 -15.59 -7.52 -4.77
C LEU A 264 -15.30 -8.87 -4.09
N GLU A 265 -14.82 -8.83 -2.84
CA GLU A 265 -14.58 -10.02 -2.01
C GLU A 265 -15.87 -10.78 -1.73
N THR A 266 -16.96 -10.07 -1.44
CA THR A 266 -18.25 -10.70 -1.12
C THR A 266 -18.83 -11.42 -2.32
N LEU A 267 -18.84 -10.79 -3.50
CA LEU A 267 -19.25 -11.45 -4.75
C LEU A 267 -18.34 -12.64 -5.08
N GLU A 268 -17.04 -12.53 -4.80
CA GLU A 268 -16.11 -13.66 -4.96
C GLU A 268 -16.46 -14.81 -4.03
N ASN A 269 -16.73 -14.53 -2.76
CA ASN A 269 -17.11 -15.53 -1.77
C ASN A 269 -18.43 -16.22 -2.14
N ILE A 270 -19.42 -15.46 -2.65
CA ILE A 270 -20.70 -16.01 -3.12
C ILE A 270 -20.49 -17.01 -4.27
N LYS A 271 -19.58 -16.71 -5.21
CA LYS A 271 -19.23 -17.62 -6.32
C LYS A 271 -18.59 -18.94 -5.84
N HIS A 272 -17.91 -18.92 -4.70
CA HIS A 272 -17.22 -20.10 -4.14
C HIS A 272 -18.14 -21.03 -3.34
N ILE A 273 -19.40 -20.66 -3.10
CA ILE A 273 -20.38 -21.54 -2.45
C ILE A 273 -20.73 -22.70 -3.40
N ASP A 274 -20.72 -23.93 -2.89
CA ASP A 274 -21.16 -25.12 -3.62
C ASP A 274 -22.70 -25.14 -3.72
N TRP A 275 -23.23 -24.28 -4.59
CA TRP A 275 -24.66 -24.12 -4.81
C TRP A 275 -25.34 -25.40 -5.32
N ALA A 276 -24.61 -26.26 -6.02
CA ALA A 276 -25.13 -27.56 -6.48
C ALA A 276 -25.46 -28.48 -5.30
N LYS A 277 -24.60 -28.51 -4.26
CA LYS A 277 -24.88 -29.24 -3.01
C LYS A 277 -26.10 -28.71 -2.26
N HIS A 278 -26.47 -27.46 -2.49
CA HIS A 278 -27.64 -26.82 -1.90
C HIS A 278 -28.91 -26.98 -2.74
N GLY A 279 -28.84 -27.61 -3.91
CA GLY A 279 -30.01 -27.95 -4.73
C GLY A 279 -30.18 -27.09 -5.99
N LEU A 280 -29.22 -26.22 -6.32
CA LEU A 280 -29.24 -25.53 -7.62
C LEU A 280 -28.84 -26.48 -8.75
N CYS A 281 -29.47 -26.32 -9.91
CA CYS A 281 -29.03 -27.00 -11.11
C CYS A 281 -27.78 -26.35 -11.71
N GLU A 282 -27.00 -27.14 -12.46
CA GLU A 282 -25.74 -26.71 -13.06
C GLU A 282 -25.88 -25.43 -13.92
N VAL A 283 -26.95 -25.32 -14.71
CA VAL A 283 -27.20 -24.16 -15.57
C VAL A 283 -27.35 -22.89 -14.74
N CYS A 284 -28.17 -22.91 -13.68
CA CYS A 284 -28.36 -21.73 -12.83
C CYS A 284 -27.10 -21.35 -12.04
N VAL A 285 -26.26 -22.33 -11.68
CA VAL A 285 -24.98 -22.08 -11.01
C VAL A 285 -24.05 -21.32 -11.96
N VAL A 286 -23.89 -21.81 -13.19
CA VAL A 286 -23.03 -21.18 -14.21
C VAL A 286 -23.52 -19.77 -14.53
N ASP A 287 -24.82 -19.60 -14.77
CA ASP A 287 -25.42 -18.30 -15.07
C ASP A 287 -25.18 -17.29 -13.93
N LYS A 288 -25.32 -17.72 -12.68
CA LYS A 288 -25.14 -16.83 -11.52
C LYS A 288 -23.69 -16.48 -11.25
N ILE A 289 -22.76 -17.41 -11.45
CA ILE A 289 -21.33 -17.11 -11.39
C ILE A 289 -20.96 -16.04 -12.43
N ALA A 290 -21.51 -16.13 -13.64
CA ALA A 290 -21.31 -15.12 -14.67
C ALA A 290 -21.95 -13.77 -14.28
N GLU A 291 -23.17 -13.76 -13.75
CA GLU A 291 -23.87 -12.55 -13.29
C GLU A 291 -23.08 -11.84 -12.17
N TRP A 292 -22.63 -12.54 -11.14
CA TRP A 292 -21.84 -11.95 -10.05
C TRP A 292 -20.46 -11.47 -10.53
N SER A 293 -19.89 -12.12 -11.55
CA SER A 293 -18.65 -11.65 -12.16
C SER A 293 -18.88 -10.35 -12.94
N GLU A 294 -19.99 -10.21 -13.68
CA GLU A 294 -20.35 -8.94 -14.33
C GLU A 294 -20.69 -7.85 -13.30
N GLU A 295 -21.28 -8.22 -12.16
CA GLU A 295 -21.56 -7.29 -11.06
C GLU A 295 -20.26 -6.71 -10.48
N GLN A 296 -19.23 -7.54 -10.26
CA GLN A 296 -17.89 -7.08 -9.89
C GLN A 296 -17.33 -6.05 -10.91
N HIS A 297 -17.49 -6.30 -12.20
CA HIS A 297 -17.06 -5.36 -13.26
C HIS A 297 -17.89 -4.08 -13.28
N THR A 298 -19.18 -4.17 -12.99
CA THR A 298 -20.09 -3.02 -12.93
C THR A 298 -19.73 -2.12 -11.76
N ILE A 299 -19.59 -2.67 -10.56
CA ILE A 299 -19.13 -1.96 -9.37
C ILE A 299 -17.78 -1.28 -9.65
N TRP A 300 -16.83 -2.01 -10.24
CA TRP A 300 -15.54 -1.43 -10.59
C TRP A 300 -15.69 -0.25 -11.54
N ARG A 301 -16.50 -0.33 -12.61
CA ARG A 301 -16.73 0.81 -13.51
C ARG A 301 -17.40 2.00 -12.82
N LEU A 302 -18.36 1.75 -11.92
CA LEU A 302 -19.06 2.81 -11.19
C LEU A 302 -18.11 3.65 -10.32
N MET A 303 -17.09 3.00 -9.73
CA MET A 303 -16.06 3.72 -8.98
C MET A 303 -15.34 4.81 -9.79
N ASP A 304 -15.22 4.67 -11.12
CA ASP A 304 -14.61 5.73 -11.93
C ASP A 304 -15.45 7.02 -11.85
N GLY A 305 -16.78 6.90 -11.79
CA GLY A 305 -17.67 8.03 -11.57
C GLY A 305 -17.56 8.59 -10.14
N TRP A 306 -17.51 7.70 -9.14
CA TRP A 306 -17.47 8.11 -7.72
C TRP A 306 -16.14 8.76 -7.31
N LEU A 307 -15.03 8.41 -7.96
CA LEU A 307 -13.72 9.03 -7.72
C LEU A 307 -13.61 10.47 -8.29
N HIS A 308 -14.56 10.90 -9.11
CA HIS A 308 -14.55 12.20 -9.79
C HIS A 308 -15.67 13.14 -9.34
N ALA A 309 -16.56 12.68 -8.46
CA ALA A 309 -17.66 13.46 -7.87
C ALA A 309 -17.18 14.33 -6.71
#